data_AF-A0A7W6NLU7-F1
#
_entry.id   AF-A0A7W6NLU7-F1
#
_cell.length_a   1.000
_cell.length_b   1.000
_cell.length_c   1.000
_cell.angle_alpha   90.00
_cell.angle_beta   90.00
_cell.angle_gamma   90.00
#
_symmetry.space_group_name_H-M   'P 1'
#
loop_
_entity.id
_entity.type
_entity.pdbx_description
1 polymer ?
#
loop_
_entity_poly.entity_id
_entity_poly.type
_entity_poly.pdbx_seq_one_letter_code
_entity_poly.pdbx_strand_id
1 'polypeptide(L)'
;MTPSFLTRLSRLGLKTLLFAAALSAALAESLPARADGVAKELFGAVQLPNRGAPQSFGFYAKGCLSGAVAIPTDGPTWQAMRLSRNRRWGNPILISLLERLSQDAARNDGWPGLLLGDISQPRGGPMKSGHASHQIGLDADIWLTPMPSRTLTASERETISARSMLKPNAFLTVDDSVWTPAHARVIMRAASYPEVERIFVNPAIKKKLCDTWAGDRTSLGKVRPYYGHDYHFHIRIHCPPGAVGCKAQDPVPDGDGCGKQLAWWFTKEPWAQKKPDPTKPAPKPRPIMLSQLPKACSAVLAAPSVSSEMAATMGGGRAVAYAETAAPEPAFSEEPPAAGFIPPSDYPALPEFGPYPFLRP
;
A
#
# COMPACT_ATOMS: atom_id res chain seq x y z
N MET A 1 -40.74 39.34 -68.39
CA MET A 1 -41.22 40.71 -68.62
C MET A 1 -41.83 41.22 -67.31
N THR A 2 -41.40 42.43 -66.93
CA THR A 2 -41.61 43.29 -65.74
C THR A 2 -43.05 43.41 -65.18
N PRO A 3 -43.32 44.07 -64.00
CA PRO A 3 -42.42 44.74 -63.04
C PRO A 3 -42.72 44.56 -61.52
N SER A 4 -41.75 45.03 -60.73
CA SER A 4 -41.81 45.80 -59.46
C SER A 4 -43.02 45.74 -58.53
N PHE A 5 -42.76 45.45 -57.26
CA PHE A 5 -43.21 46.34 -56.17
C PHE A 5 -42.12 46.47 -55.10
N LEU A 6 -41.49 47.65 -55.06
CA LEU A 6 -40.64 48.12 -53.98
C LEU A 6 -41.50 48.87 -52.96
N THR A 7 -41.02 48.85 -51.72
CA THR A 7 -41.25 49.79 -50.61
C THR A 7 -42.64 49.84 -49.96
N ARG A 8 -42.70 49.45 -48.68
CA ARG A 8 -42.80 50.45 -47.57
C ARG A 8 -42.54 49.80 -46.20
N LEU A 9 -41.60 50.43 -45.48
CA LEU A 9 -41.55 50.68 -44.05
C LEU A 9 -42.35 49.74 -43.12
N SER A 10 -41.66 49.17 -42.12
CA SER A 10 -41.66 49.83 -40.81
C SER A 10 -40.56 49.28 -39.91
N ARG A 11 -39.81 50.22 -39.32
CA ARG A 11 -38.92 49.98 -38.20
C ARG A 11 -39.78 49.57 -37.00
N LEU A 12 -39.69 48.33 -36.55
CA LEU A 12 -40.17 47.97 -35.22
C LEU A 12 -39.33 46.82 -34.65
N GLY A 13 -38.57 47.12 -33.59
CA GLY A 13 -38.25 46.12 -32.58
C GLY A 13 -36.93 45.36 -32.71
N LEU A 14 -35.80 46.02 -32.96
CA LEU A 14 -34.47 45.50 -32.57
C LEU A 14 -34.29 45.56 -31.02
N LYS A 15 -35.23 44.97 -30.27
CA LYS A 15 -35.25 44.91 -28.80
C LYS A 15 -35.85 43.61 -28.24
N THR A 16 -35.62 42.48 -28.93
CA THR A 16 -36.08 41.17 -28.43
C THR A 16 -35.03 40.06 -28.62
N LEU A 17 -33.75 40.41 -28.63
CA LEU A 17 -32.63 39.47 -28.80
C LEU A 17 -31.57 39.56 -27.67
N LEU A 18 -31.95 40.07 -26.49
CA LEU A 18 -31.06 40.17 -25.32
C LEU A 18 -31.71 39.72 -23.99
N PHE A 19 -32.75 38.88 -24.03
CA PHE A 19 -33.43 38.38 -22.82
C PHE A 19 -33.67 36.86 -22.83
N ALA A 20 -32.77 36.09 -23.47
CA ALA A 20 -32.81 34.61 -23.44
C ALA A 20 -31.42 33.98 -23.21
N ALA A 21 -30.51 34.69 -22.53
CA ALA A 21 -29.17 34.19 -22.19
C ALA A 21 -28.85 34.30 -20.68
N ALA A 22 -29.85 34.53 -19.84
CA ALA A 22 -29.65 34.78 -18.41
C ALA A 22 -30.69 34.05 -17.54
N LEU A 23 -30.89 32.75 -17.76
CA LEU A 23 -31.52 31.87 -16.77
C LEU A 23 -31.14 30.42 -17.08
N SER A 24 -30.38 29.80 -16.17
CA SER A 24 -30.01 28.36 -16.04
C SER A 24 -28.52 28.08 -15.80
N ALA A 25 -27.71 29.11 -15.53
CA ALA A 25 -26.42 28.94 -14.86
C ALA A 25 -26.56 29.21 -13.35
N ALA A 26 -27.16 28.27 -12.59
CA ALA A 26 -27.03 28.20 -11.12
C ALA A 26 -27.75 26.98 -10.52
N LEU A 27 -27.22 25.78 -10.73
CA LEU A 27 -27.37 24.66 -9.79
C LEU A 27 -26.01 24.01 -9.59
N ALA A 28 -25.02 24.83 -9.22
CA ALA A 28 -23.90 24.31 -8.45
C ALA A 28 -24.43 24.11 -7.03
N GLU A 29 -24.95 22.91 -6.75
CA GLU A 29 -25.25 22.51 -5.37
C GLU A 29 -23.96 22.68 -4.56
N SER A 30 -23.91 23.74 -3.76
CA SER A 30 -22.86 23.91 -2.76
C SER A 30 -23.04 22.77 -1.76
N LEU A 31 -22.30 21.68 -1.94
CA LEU A 31 -22.17 20.64 -0.92
C LEU A 31 -21.87 21.36 0.40
N PRO A 32 -22.68 21.16 1.46
CA PRO A 32 -22.46 21.84 2.71
C PRO A 32 -21.03 21.55 3.15
N ALA A 33 -20.24 22.62 3.31
CA ALA A 33 -18.88 22.51 3.81
C ALA A 33 -18.98 21.83 5.18
N ARG A 34 -18.56 20.56 5.23
CA ARG A 34 -18.57 19.79 6.47
C ARG A 34 -17.71 20.57 7.47
N ALA A 35 -18.27 20.88 8.64
CA ALA A 35 -17.55 21.59 9.69
C ALA A 35 -16.18 20.91 9.92
N ASP A 36 -15.13 21.73 10.04
CA ASP A 36 -13.79 21.19 10.27
C ASP A 36 -13.79 20.38 11.58
N GLY A 37 -13.37 19.12 11.48
CA GLY A 37 -13.48 18.15 12.56
C GLY A 37 -12.23 17.30 12.67
N VAL A 38 -12.10 16.59 13.80
CA VAL A 38 -10.98 15.69 14.04
C VAL A 38 -10.98 14.58 12.99
N ALA A 39 -9.95 14.54 12.13
CA ALA A 39 -9.92 13.70 10.94
C ALA A 39 -10.09 12.21 11.27
N LYS A 40 -9.43 11.71 12.33
CA LYS A 40 -9.55 10.29 12.72
C LYS A 40 -10.96 9.88 13.15
N GLU A 41 -11.73 10.80 13.73
CA GLU A 41 -13.12 10.53 14.10
C GLU A 41 -14.02 10.52 12.86
N LEU A 42 -13.78 11.46 11.93
CA LEU A 42 -14.52 11.55 10.68
C LEU A 42 -14.29 10.34 9.77
N PHE A 43 -13.03 9.98 9.51
CA PHE A 43 -12.69 8.83 8.66
C PHE A 43 -13.06 7.51 9.33
N GLY A 44 -12.82 7.37 10.64
CA GLY A 44 -13.15 6.16 11.40
C GLY A 44 -14.64 5.98 11.70
N ALA A 45 -15.52 6.89 11.28
CA ALA A 45 -16.97 6.72 11.32
C ALA A 45 -17.56 6.16 10.01
N VAL A 46 -16.78 6.15 8.92
CA VAL A 46 -17.23 5.72 7.61
C VAL A 46 -17.13 4.20 7.48
N GLN A 47 -18.19 3.56 6.99
CA GLN A 47 -18.26 2.11 6.83
C GLN A 47 -17.97 1.59 5.41
N LEU A 48 -18.19 2.42 4.39
CA LEU A 48 -18.07 2.02 2.99
C LEU A 48 -17.25 3.03 2.16
N PRO A 49 -16.55 2.56 1.11
CA PRO A 49 -15.84 3.45 0.21
C PRO A 49 -16.84 4.31 -0.57
N ASN A 50 -16.35 5.44 -1.09
CA ASN A 50 -17.14 6.25 -1.99
C ASN A 50 -17.21 5.63 -3.40
N ARG A 51 -18.14 6.12 -4.23
CA ARG A 51 -18.32 5.70 -5.63
C ARG A 51 -17.33 6.35 -6.62
N GLY A 52 -16.36 7.12 -6.16
CA GLY A 52 -15.36 7.76 -7.01
C GLY A 52 -14.41 6.76 -7.66
N ALA A 53 -13.59 7.24 -8.59
CA ALA A 53 -12.49 6.46 -9.14
C ALA A 53 -11.43 6.20 -8.05
N PRO A 54 -10.68 5.08 -8.13
CA PRO A 54 -9.59 4.78 -7.21
C PRO A 54 -8.48 5.84 -7.28
N GLN A 55 -8.30 6.61 -6.20
CA GLN A 55 -7.26 7.65 -6.14
C GLN A 55 -6.72 7.80 -4.72
N SER A 56 -5.40 7.76 -4.60
CA SER A 56 -4.65 7.99 -3.37
C SER A 56 -4.24 9.46 -3.29
N PHE A 57 -4.62 10.16 -2.21
CA PHE A 57 -4.36 11.59 -2.06
C PHE A 57 -3.48 11.88 -0.85
N GLY A 58 -2.44 12.68 -1.05
CA GLY A 58 -1.51 13.12 0.00
C GLY A 58 -0.36 12.14 0.22
N PHE A 59 0.11 12.09 1.46
CA PHE A 59 1.22 11.24 1.88
C PHE A 59 0.70 10.04 2.69
N TYR A 60 1.48 8.97 2.79
CA TYR A 60 1.11 7.73 3.48
C TYR A 60 0.54 7.92 4.90
N ALA A 61 1.03 8.95 5.63
CA ALA A 61 0.60 9.32 6.97
C ALA A 61 -0.17 10.66 7.05
N LYS A 62 -0.59 11.20 5.91
CA LYS A 62 -1.34 12.46 5.83
C LYS A 62 -2.12 12.54 4.52
N GLY A 63 -3.24 11.85 4.47
CA GLY A 63 -3.97 11.68 3.21
C GLY A 63 -5.34 11.05 3.34
N CYS A 64 -5.90 10.62 2.22
CA CYS A 64 -7.15 9.87 2.12
C CYS A 64 -7.19 9.03 0.84
N LEU A 65 -8.21 8.18 0.71
CA LEU A 65 -8.40 7.27 -0.42
C LEU A 65 -9.83 7.39 -0.98
N SER A 66 -9.93 7.61 -2.29
CA SER A 66 -11.16 7.51 -3.06
C SER A 66 -11.27 6.14 -3.73
N GLY A 67 -12.49 5.66 -3.94
CA GLY A 67 -12.75 4.44 -4.71
C GLY A 67 -12.01 3.20 -4.21
N ALA A 68 -11.87 3.04 -2.89
CA ALA A 68 -11.15 1.91 -2.31
C ALA A 68 -11.80 0.57 -2.67
N VAL A 69 -10.97 -0.44 -2.88
CA VAL A 69 -11.38 -1.83 -3.09
C VAL A 69 -10.98 -2.63 -1.86
N ALA A 70 -11.85 -3.53 -1.41
CA ALA A 70 -11.51 -4.46 -0.36
C ALA A 70 -10.98 -5.79 -0.90
N ILE A 71 -9.95 -6.34 -0.26
CA ILE A 71 -9.56 -7.75 -0.47
C ILE A 71 -10.56 -8.66 0.26
N PRO A 72 -11.08 -9.74 -0.35
CA PRO A 72 -12.02 -10.65 0.31
C PRO A 72 -11.51 -11.10 1.69
N THR A 73 -12.44 -11.34 2.63
CA THR A 73 -12.05 -11.78 3.98
C THR A 73 -11.27 -13.08 3.95
N ASP A 74 -11.49 -13.88 2.92
CA ASP A 74 -10.95 -15.20 2.70
C ASP A 74 -10.54 -15.35 1.24
N GLY A 75 -9.38 -15.97 1.03
CA GLY A 75 -9.00 -16.50 -0.26
C GLY A 75 -8.25 -17.81 -0.10
N PRO A 76 -7.87 -18.45 -1.21
CA PRO A 76 -7.21 -19.75 -1.19
C PRO A 76 -5.91 -19.76 -0.36
N THR A 77 -5.22 -18.62 -0.35
CA THR A 77 -3.88 -18.43 0.22
C THR A 77 -3.81 -17.24 1.17
N TRP A 78 -4.95 -16.72 1.66
CA TRP A 78 -4.95 -15.66 2.67
C TRP A 78 -6.20 -15.66 3.55
N GLN A 79 -6.07 -15.03 4.72
CA GLN A 79 -7.19 -14.69 5.61
C GLN A 79 -6.99 -13.30 6.20
N ALA A 80 -8.01 -12.45 6.12
CA ALA A 80 -7.99 -11.13 6.74
C ALA A 80 -8.27 -11.23 8.26
N MET A 81 -7.47 -10.53 9.05
CA MET A 81 -7.51 -10.51 10.52
C MET A 81 -8.21 -9.25 11.04
N ARG A 82 -8.70 -9.29 12.29
CA ARG A 82 -9.32 -8.12 12.95
C ARG A 82 -10.42 -7.47 12.11
N LEU A 83 -11.33 -8.28 11.56
CA LEU A 83 -12.41 -7.87 10.65
C LEU A 83 -13.26 -6.72 11.23
N SER A 84 -13.47 -6.74 12.55
CA SER A 84 -14.21 -5.70 13.29
C SER A 84 -13.65 -4.28 13.11
N ARG A 85 -12.36 -4.14 12.76
CA ARG A 85 -11.71 -2.85 12.54
C ARG A 85 -12.12 -2.20 11.22
N ASN A 86 -12.68 -2.97 10.28
CA ASN A 86 -13.04 -2.51 8.93
C ASN A 86 -11.86 -1.89 8.16
N ARG A 87 -10.71 -2.60 8.12
CA ARG A 87 -9.43 -2.10 7.58
C ARG A 87 -8.88 -2.88 6.38
N ARG A 88 -9.71 -3.65 5.69
CA ARG A 88 -9.32 -4.48 4.53
C ARG A 88 -9.39 -3.75 3.17
N TRP A 89 -9.39 -2.41 3.18
CA TRP A 89 -9.58 -1.57 2.00
C TRP A 89 -8.27 -0.98 1.51
N GLY A 90 -8.08 -0.88 0.20
CA GLY A 90 -6.85 -0.33 -0.38
C GLY A 90 -7.07 0.19 -1.80
N ASN A 91 -6.00 0.74 -2.35
CA ASN A 91 -5.92 1.00 -3.79
C ASN A 91 -5.94 -0.35 -4.54
N PRO A 92 -6.66 -0.49 -5.67
CA PRO A 92 -6.71 -1.73 -6.43
C PRO A 92 -5.33 -2.35 -6.72
N ILE A 93 -4.31 -1.53 -7.01
CA ILE A 93 -2.94 -2.02 -7.27
C ILE A 93 -2.37 -2.74 -6.05
N LEU A 94 -2.58 -2.21 -4.84
CA LEU A 94 -2.16 -2.87 -3.61
C LEU A 94 -2.93 -4.17 -3.39
N ILE A 95 -4.26 -4.16 -3.59
CA ILE A 95 -5.10 -5.34 -3.38
C ILE A 95 -4.68 -6.48 -4.31
N SER A 96 -4.45 -6.18 -5.60
CA SER A 96 -3.90 -7.15 -6.57
C SER A 96 -2.50 -7.61 -6.22
N LEU A 97 -1.64 -6.74 -5.69
CA LEU A 97 -0.32 -7.15 -5.19
C LEU A 97 -0.42 -8.12 -4.02
N LEU A 98 -1.32 -7.91 -3.06
CA LEU A 98 -1.50 -8.79 -1.91
C LEU A 98 -2.03 -10.16 -2.31
N GLU A 99 -2.96 -10.21 -3.26
CA GLU A 99 -3.45 -11.46 -3.84
C GLU A 99 -2.30 -12.25 -4.48
N ARG A 100 -1.54 -11.62 -5.39
CA ARG A 100 -0.37 -12.24 -6.04
C ARG A 100 0.69 -12.69 -5.03
N LEU A 101 1.03 -11.84 -4.05
CA LEU A 101 1.96 -12.19 -2.98
C LEU A 101 1.53 -13.46 -2.26
N SER A 102 0.24 -13.59 -1.96
CA SER A 102 -0.28 -14.73 -1.23
C SER A 102 -0.12 -16.04 -2.01
N GLN A 103 -0.38 -16.00 -3.32
CA GLN A 103 -0.26 -17.16 -4.20
C GLN A 103 1.22 -17.50 -4.44
N ASP A 104 2.08 -16.51 -4.65
CA ASP A 104 3.50 -16.72 -4.88
C ASP A 104 4.21 -17.27 -3.64
N ALA A 105 3.89 -16.75 -2.46
CA ALA A 105 4.45 -17.22 -1.21
C ALA A 105 4.06 -18.69 -0.92
N ALA A 106 2.80 -19.05 -1.17
CA ALA A 106 2.30 -20.42 -1.04
C ALA A 106 2.94 -21.39 -2.03
N ARG A 107 3.10 -20.97 -3.28
CA ARG A 107 3.68 -21.82 -4.34
C ARG A 107 5.19 -21.98 -4.23
N ASN A 108 5.91 -20.90 -3.88
CA ASN A 108 7.35 -20.81 -4.13
C ASN A 108 8.19 -20.65 -2.86
N ASP A 109 7.61 -20.19 -1.75
CA ASP A 109 8.40 -19.77 -0.58
C ASP A 109 8.20 -20.67 0.65
N GLY A 110 7.41 -21.74 0.52
CA GLY A 110 7.05 -22.62 1.64
C GLY A 110 6.27 -21.88 2.73
N TRP A 111 5.50 -20.87 2.33
CA TRP A 111 4.70 -20.06 3.23
C TRP A 111 3.20 -20.29 2.94
N PRO A 112 2.46 -20.99 3.82
CA PRO A 112 1.16 -21.61 3.46
C PRO A 112 0.06 -20.61 3.07
N GLY A 113 0.24 -19.33 3.39
CA GLY A 113 -0.66 -18.24 3.03
C GLY A 113 -0.46 -17.04 3.96
N LEU A 114 -1.10 -15.93 3.64
CA LEU A 114 -0.96 -14.67 4.37
C LEU A 114 -2.07 -14.50 5.40
N LEU A 115 -1.70 -14.14 6.64
CA LEU A 115 -2.63 -13.51 7.56
C LEU A 115 -2.50 -11.99 7.38
N LEU A 116 -3.52 -11.39 6.75
CA LEU A 116 -3.53 -9.96 6.42
C LEU A 116 -4.00 -9.15 7.64
N GLY A 117 -3.17 -8.21 8.08
CA GLY A 117 -3.49 -7.23 9.11
C GLY A 117 -4.24 -6.02 8.55
N ASP A 118 -3.89 -4.84 9.03
CA ASP A 118 -4.54 -3.59 8.61
C ASP A 118 -4.01 -3.16 7.21
N ILE A 119 -4.91 -2.77 6.31
CA ILE A 119 -4.58 -2.16 5.00
C ILE A 119 -4.93 -0.67 5.04
N SER A 120 -6.21 -0.31 4.98
CA SER A 120 -6.71 1.05 5.18
C SER A 120 -8.21 1.02 5.52
N GLN A 121 -8.72 2.11 6.06
CA GLN A 121 -10.16 2.34 6.22
C GLN A 121 -10.85 2.51 4.85
N PRO A 122 -12.19 2.42 4.74
CA PRO A 122 -12.90 2.48 3.46
C PRO A 122 -12.63 3.73 2.61
N ARG A 123 -12.24 4.83 3.27
CA ARG A 123 -11.86 6.09 2.60
C ARG A 123 -10.45 6.56 2.99
N GLY A 124 -9.63 5.63 3.48
CA GLY A 124 -8.31 5.93 4.02
C GLY A 124 -8.38 6.85 5.25
N GLY A 125 -7.50 7.85 5.31
CA GLY A 125 -7.46 8.84 6.36
C GLY A 125 -6.86 8.37 7.68
N PRO A 126 -6.59 9.29 8.62
CA PRO A 126 -6.08 8.96 9.94
C PRO A 126 -6.98 7.93 10.66
N MET A 127 -6.36 6.93 11.27
CA MET A 127 -7.08 5.88 11.99
C MET A 127 -7.35 6.29 13.45
N LYS A 128 -8.44 5.78 14.03
CA LYS A 128 -8.77 5.97 15.46
C LYS A 128 -7.71 5.38 16.39
N SER A 129 -6.98 4.37 15.93
CA SER A 129 -5.99 3.61 16.69
C SER A 129 -4.97 2.93 15.77
N GLY A 130 -3.81 2.59 16.32
CA GLY A 130 -2.77 1.83 15.62
C GLY A 130 -1.83 2.72 14.82
N HIS A 131 -1.90 2.61 13.50
CA HIS A 131 -0.88 3.08 12.58
C HIS A 131 -0.91 4.60 12.38
N ALA A 132 0.27 5.21 12.23
CA ALA A 132 0.39 6.59 11.77
C ALA A 132 0.17 6.71 10.25
N SER A 133 0.53 5.68 9.48
CA SER A 133 0.36 5.59 8.02
C SER A 133 -0.96 4.88 7.63
N HIS A 134 -1.02 4.14 6.52
CA HIS A 134 -2.23 3.45 6.05
C HIS A 134 -3.39 4.39 5.69
N GLN A 135 -3.09 5.64 5.35
CA GLN A 135 -4.14 6.64 5.09
C GLN A 135 -4.54 6.72 3.62
N ILE A 136 -3.75 6.16 2.70
CA ILE A 136 -3.95 6.38 1.25
C ILE A 136 -4.10 5.08 0.46
N GLY A 137 -4.31 3.93 1.12
CA GLY A 137 -4.54 2.66 0.44
C GLY A 137 -3.31 2.02 -0.19
N LEU A 138 -2.10 2.41 0.22
CA LEU A 138 -0.82 1.96 -0.35
C LEU A 138 0.07 1.26 0.70
N ASP A 139 -0.49 0.93 1.86
CA ASP A 139 0.18 0.25 2.97
C ASP A 139 -0.61 -0.99 3.39
N ALA A 140 0.06 -2.08 3.76
CA ALA A 140 -0.56 -3.28 4.29
C ALA A 140 0.34 -4.01 5.28
N ASP A 141 -0.22 -4.47 6.39
CA ASP A 141 0.49 -5.33 7.33
C ASP A 141 0.25 -6.81 7.04
N ILE A 142 1.32 -7.59 7.07
CA ILE A 142 1.28 -9.05 6.91
C ILE A 142 1.89 -9.67 8.14
N TRP A 143 1.14 -10.52 8.84
CA TRP A 143 1.67 -11.18 10.03
C TRP A 143 2.80 -12.15 9.65
N LEU A 144 3.82 -12.20 10.51
CA LEU A 144 4.88 -13.21 10.45
C LEU A 144 4.45 -14.53 11.13
N THR A 145 3.16 -14.68 11.38
CA THR A 145 2.56 -15.95 11.82
C THR A 145 2.01 -16.65 10.57
N PRO A 146 2.45 -17.88 10.25
CA PRO A 146 1.93 -18.62 9.11
C PRO A 146 0.42 -18.82 9.19
N MET A 147 -0.27 -18.71 8.05
CA MET A 147 -1.70 -19.00 7.96
C MET A 147 -1.96 -20.49 8.28
N PRO A 148 -2.97 -20.83 9.12
CA PRO A 148 -3.32 -22.21 9.40
C PRO A 148 -3.97 -22.89 8.18
N SER A 149 -3.93 -24.22 8.13
CA SER A 149 -4.54 -25.04 7.06
C SER A 149 -6.07 -25.13 7.13
N ARG A 150 -6.71 -24.19 7.83
CA ARG A 150 -8.16 -24.08 7.98
C ARG A 150 -8.57 -22.62 7.98
N THR A 151 -9.83 -22.36 7.66
CA THR A 151 -10.43 -21.04 7.85
C THR A 151 -10.63 -20.77 9.35
N LEU A 152 -10.12 -19.63 9.81
CA LEU A 152 -10.36 -19.07 11.12
C LEU A 152 -11.76 -18.48 11.17
N THR A 153 -12.46 -18.73 12.26
CA THR A 153 -13.73 -18.07 12.57
C THR A 153 -13.52 -16.57 12.80
N ALA A 154 -14.59 -15.78 12.70
CA ALA A 154 -14.55 -14.34 13.00
C ALA A 154 -13.99 -14.07 14.40
N SER A 155 -14.40 -14.84 15.42
CA SER A 155 -13.93 -14.67 16.81
C SER A 155 -12.43 -14.96 16.97
N GLU A 156 -11.93 -16.02 16.32
CA GLU A 156 -10.50 -16.34 16.33
C GLU A 156 -9.67 -15.23 15.70
N ARG A 157 -10.15 -14.62 14.61
CA ARG A 157 -9.48 -13.50 13.94
C ARG A 157 -9.39 -12.25 14.80
N GLU A 158 -10.25 -12.10 15.80
CA GLU A 158 -10.19 -10.98 16.76
C GLU A 158 -9.25 -11.27 17.93
N THR A 159 -9.10 -12.53 18.32
CA THR A 159 -8.49 -12.93 19.61
C THR A 159 -7.11 -13.57 19.49
N ILE A 160 -6.80 -14.26 18.39
CA ILE A 160 -5.47 -14.81 18.14
C ILE A 160 -4.46 -13.66 18.14
N SER A 161 -3.34 -13.83 18.85
CA SER A 161 -2.24 -12.88 18.84
C SER A 161 -1.18 -13.30 17.84
N ALA A 162 -0.63 -12.33 17.11
CA ALA A 162 0.53 -12.56 16.27
C ALA A 162 1.74 -12.92 17.14
N ARG A 163 2.57 -13.86 16.67
CA ARG A 163 3.78 -14.28 17.38
C ARG A 163 4.93 -13.31 17.07
N SER A 164 5.57 -12.76 18.10
CA SER A 164 6.81 -11.99 17.93
C SER A 164 7.95 -12.90 17.47
N MET A 165 8.76 -12.39 16.55
CA MET A 165 10.00 -13.03 16.09
C MET A 165 11.18 -12.75 17.03
N LEU A 166 11.00 -11.95 18.09
CA LEU A 166 12.09 -11.62 19.02
C LEU A 166 12.10 -12.57 20.22
N LYS A 167 13.31 -12.84 20.71
CA LYS A 167 13.51 -13.59 21.93
C LYS A 167 13.08 -12.72 23.13
N PRO A 168 12.21 -13.24 24.03
CA PRO A 168 11.84 -12.52 25.24
C PRO A 168 13.06 -12.13 26.07
N ASN A 169 13.03 -10.92 26.65
CA ASN A 169 14.10 -10.39 27.51
C ASN A 169 15.48 -10.29 26.84
N ALA A 170 15.55 -10.27 25.50
CA ALA A 170 16.78 -10.05 24.75
C ALA A 170 16.65 -8.80 23.87
N PHE A 171 17.66 -7.94 23.89
CA PHE A 171 17.67 -6.72 23.08
C PHE A 171 17.86 -7.07 21.60
N LEU A 172 16.89 -6.68 20.75
CA LEU A 172 16.94 -6.80 19.29
C LEU A 172 17.52 -8.13 18.79
N THR A 173 17.07 -9.24 19.39
CA THR A 173 17.54 -10.58 19.07
C THR A 173 16.37 -11.40 18.53
N VAL A 174 16.52 -11.94 17.33
CA VAL A 174 15.54 -12.87 16.75
C VAL A 174 15.56 -14.19 17.52
N ASP A 175 14.39 -14.76 17.77
CA ASP A 175 14.24 -16.09 18.35
C ASP A 175 14.34 -17.15 17.25
N ASP A 176 15.49 -17.83 17.18
CA ASP A 176 15.77 -18.87 16.20
C ASP A 176 14.92 -20.14 16.39
N SER A 177 14.20 -20.28 17.51
CA SER A 177 13.19 -21.34 17.68
C SER A 177 11.88 -21.06 16.94
N VAL A 178 11.68 -19.81 16.50
CA VAL A 178 10.49 -19.34 15.78
C VAL A 178 10.81 -19.00 14.33
N TRP A 179 11.93 -18.32 14.11
CA TRP A 179 12.35 -17.88 12.81
C TRP A 179 12.72 -19.06 11.91
N THR A 180 12.23 -19.05 10.68
CA THR A 180 12.53 -20.07 9.67
C THR A 180 12.96 -19.41 8.37
N PRO A 181 13.67 -20.12 7.47
CA PRO A 181 13.98 -19.60 6.14
C PRO A 181 12.76 -19.15 5.33
N ALA A 182 11.56 -19.69 5.60
CA ALA A 182 10.32 -19.27 4.95
C ALA A 182 9.93 -17.82 5.30
N HIS A 183 10.20 -17.36 6.53
CA HIS A 183 10.00 -15.96 6.93
C HIS A 183 10.88 -15.03 6.08
N ALA A 184 12.13 -15.41 5.85
CA ALA A 184 13.03 -14.64 5.01
C ALA A 184 12.52 -14.58 3.56
N ARG A 185 12.10 -15.72 3.00
CA ARG A 185 11.60 -15.80 1.63
C ARG A 185 10.34 -14.97 1.41
N VAL A 186 9.33 -15.04 2.29
CA VAL A 186 8.10 -14.24 2.11
C VAL A 186 8.36 -12.73 2.18
N ILE A 187 9.25 -12.27 3.05
CA ILE A 187 9.65 -10.85 3.12
C ILE A 187 10.38 -10.44 1.84
N MET A 188 11.33 -11.27 1.37
CA MET A 188 12.11 -10.97 0.17
C MET A 188 11.29 -11.08 -1.11
N ARG A 189 10.29 -11.97 -1.15
CA ARG A 189 9.27 -12.05 -2.22
C ARG A 189 8.46 -10.77 -2.30
N ALA A 190 7.96 -10.27 -1.16
CA ALA A 190 7.26 -9.00 -1.15
C ALA A 190 8.16 -7.85 -1.64
N ALA A 191 9.42 -7.81 -1.19
CA ALA A 191 10.39 -6.80 -1.63
C ALA A 191 10.75 -6.89 -3.13
N SER A 192 10.65 -8.07 -3.75
CA SER A 192 11.04 -8.25 -5.15
C SER A 192 10.05 -7.62 -6.14
N TYR A 193 8.81 -7.32 -5.72
CA TYR A 193 7.84 -6.67 -6.60
C TYR A 193 8.23 -5.23 -6.94
N PRO A 194 8.10 -4.81 -8.21
CA PRO A 194 8.45 -3.46 -8.65
C PRO A 194 7.54 -2.39 -8.04
N GLU A 195 6.29 -2.73 -7.70
CA GLU A 195 5.36 -1.81 -7.06
C GLU A 195 5.74 -1.52 -5.61
N VAL A 196 6.45 -2.45 -4.94
CA VAL A 196 6.88 -2.28 -3.55
C VAL A 196 8.05 -1.32 -3.45
N GLU A 197 7.85 -0.26 -2.66
CA GLU A 197 8.86 0.74 -2.39
C GLU A 197 9.65 0.43 -1.11
N ARG A 198 8.95 0.04 -0.04
CA ARG A 198 9.55 -0.28 1.26
C ARG A 198 8.81 -1.44 1.93
N ILE A 199 9.57 -2.27 2.65
CA ILE A 199 9.06 -3.23 3.62
C ILE A 199 9.60 -2.82 4.99
N PHE A 200 8.74 -2.46 5.97
CA PHE A 200 9.22 -2.17 7.32
C PHE A 200 9.17 -3.41 8.21
N VAL A 201 10.27 -3.65 8.90
CA VAL A 201 10.46 -4.77 9.84
C VAL A 201 11.22 -4.29 11.08
N ASN A 202 11.18 -5.05 12.17
CA ASN A 202 12.04 -4.80 13.32
C ASN A 202 13.53 -4.80 12.92
N PRO A 203 14.41 -3.98 13.55
CA PRO A 203 15.84 -3.98 13.25
C PRO A 203 16.51 -5.35 13.39
N ALA A 204 16.07 -6.18 14.35
CA ALA A 204 16.58 -7.54 14.52
C ALA A 204 16.27 -8.44 13.32
N ILE A 205 15.06 -8.32 12.75
CA ILE A 205 14.65 -9.06 11.55
C ILE A 205 15.48 -8.61 10.36
N LYS A 206 15.66 -7.29 10.18
CA LYS A 206 16.54 -6.76 9.13
C LYS A 206 17.97 -7.28 9.29
N LYS A 207 18.50 -7.31 10.50
CA LYS A 207 19.83 -7.89 10.79
C LYS A 207 19.88 -9.38 10.46
N LYS A 208 18.88 -10.16 10.87
CA LYS A 208 18.80 -11.59 10.53
C LYS A 208 18.81 -11.82 9.02
N LEU A 209 18.04 -11.04 8.25
CA LEU A 209 18.09 -11.07 6.79
C LEU A 209 19.48 -10.73 6.25
N CYS A 210 20.11 -9.66 6.76
CA CYS A 210 21.46 -9.29 6.35
C CYS A 210 22.47 -10.41 6.56
N ASP A 211 22.40 -11.08 7.72
CA ASP A 211 23.32 -12.13 8.15
C ASP A 211 23.08 -13.47 7.43
N THR A 212 21.83 -13.82 7.13
CA THR A 212 21.48 -15.19 6.68
C THR A 212 20.85 -15.29 5.29
N TRP A 213 20.46 -14.18 4.65
CA TRP A 213 19.88 -14.23 3.30
C TRP A 213 20.95 -14.46 2.24
N ALA A 214 20.89 -15.64 1.62
CA ALA A 214 21.80 -16.07 0.55
C ALA A 214 21.20 -15.95 -0.87
N GLY A 215 19.96 -15.46 -1.01
CA GLY A 215 19.33 -15.22 -2.31
C GLY A 215 19.72 -13.86 -2.92
N ASP A 216 18.98 -13.44 -3.95
CA ASP A 216 19.19 -12.12 -4.56
C ASP A 216 18.98 -10.99 -3.53
N ARG A 217 19.97 -10.10 -3.43
CA ARG A 217 20.02 -8.97 -2.49
C ARG A 217 19.63 -7.64 -3.12
N THR A 218 19.32 -7.61 -4.42
CA THR A 218 18.96 -6.38 -5.16
C THR A 218 17.83 -5.61 -4.47
N SER A 219 16.81 -6.32 -3.97
CA SER A 219 15.69 -5.71 -3.26
C SER A 219 15.86 -5.64 -1.73
N LEU A 220 16.98 -6.12 -1.18
CA LEU A 220 17.18 -6.13 0.28
C LEU A 220 17.20 -4.71 0.84
N GLY A 221 17.70 -3.72 0.09
CA GLY A 221 17.66 -2.30 0.47
C GLY A 221 16.26 -1.79 0.81
N LYS A 222 15.22 -2.30 0.13
CA LYS A 222 13.81 -1.96 0.39
C LYS A 222 13.32 -2.42 1.76
N VAL A 223 13.96 -3.43 2.37
CA VAL A 223 13.64 -3.87 3.73
C VAL A 223 14.27 -2.89 4.73
N ARG A 224 13.43 -2.13 5.43
CA ARG A 224 13.79 -1.00 6.28
C ARG A 224 13.55 -1.34 7.76
N PRO A 225 14.56 -1.13 8.62
CA PRO A 225 14.36 -1.25 10.06
C PRO A 225 13.40 -0.15 10.56
N TYR A 226 12.46 -0.51 11.42
CA TYR A 226 11.53 0.41 12.08
C TYR A 226 11.12 -0.10 13.47
N TYR A 227 10.72 0.80 14.36
CA TYR A 227 10.27 0.45 15.71
C TYR A 227 9.08 -0.52 15.69
N GLY A 228 9.02 -1.48 16.62
CA GLY A 228 8.00 -2.53 16.61
C GLY A 228 8.24 -3.52 15.46
N HIS A 229 7.21 -3.82 14.66
CA HIS A 229 7.28 -4.66 13.45
C HIS A 229 8.01 -6.00 13.66
N ASP A 230 7.84 -6.58 14.85
CA ASP A 230 8.46 -7.82 15.27
C ASP A 230 7.57 -9.04 15.06
N TYR A 231 6.26 -8.85 14.88
CA TYR A 231 5.29 -9.92 14.61
C TYR A 231 4.58 -9.78 13.25
N HIS A 232 4.88 -8.72 12.50
CA HIS A 232 4.39 -8.45 11.16
C HIS A 232 5.44 -7.69 10.37
N PHE A 233 5.37 -7.75 9.05
CA PHE A 233 6.06 -6.81 8.18
C PHE A 233 5.04 -5.89 7.49
N HIS A 234 5.41 -4.63 7.31
CA HIS A 234 4.58 -3.62 6.69
C HIS A 234 5.03 -3.43 5.25
N ILE A 235 4.14 -3.68 4.29
CA ILE A 235 4.36 -3.39 2.87
C ILE A 235 3.93 -1.96 2.58
N ARG A 236 4.77 -1.21 1.87
CA ARG A 236 4.41 0.06 1.24
C ARG A 236 4.70 0.00 -0.25
N ILE A 237 3.70 0.31 -1.07
CA ILE A 237 3.87 0.45 -2.52
C ILE A 237 4.05 1.90 -2.94
N HIS A 238 4.67 2.12 -4.09
CA HIS A 238 4.81 3.44 -4.70
C HIS A 238 3.44 4.09 -4.96
N CYS A 239 3.43 5.41 -5.09
CA CYS A 239 2.31 6.11 -5.71
C CYS A 239 2.04 5.52 -7.10
N PRO A 240 0.77 5.19 -7.44
CA PRO A 240 0.44 4.68 -8.77
C PRO A 240 0.91 5.62 -9.89
N PRO A 241 1.33 5.10 -11.05
CA PRO A 241 1.70 5.92 -12.19
C PRO A 241 0.59 6.92 -12.56
N GLY A 242 0.96 8.18 -12.79
CA GLY A 242 0.01 9.25 -13.13
C GLY A 242 -0.86 9.77 -11.98
N ALA A 243 -0.68 9.30 -10.74
CA ALA A 243 -1.44 9.77 -9.59
C ALA A 243 -1.00 11.17 -9.11
N VAL A 244 -1.51 12.22 -9.75
CA VAL A 244 -1.19 13.64 -9.45
C VAL A 244 -1.45 14.01 -7.99
N GLY A 245 -2.44 13.39 -7.35
CA GLY A 245 -2.80 13.64 -5.95
C GLY A 245 -1.91 12.93 -4.93
N CYS A 246 -1.06 11.99 -5.35
CA CYS A 246 -0.27 11.14 -4.45
C CYS A 246 1.16 11.69 -4.31
N LYS A 247 1.61 11.87 -3.07
CA LYS A 247 2.95 12.36 -2.76
C LYS A 247 3.90 11.20 -2.47
N ALA A 248 4.90 11.04 -3.31
CA ALA A 248 5.99 10.08 -3.10
C ALA A 248 6.83 10.42 -1.85
N GLN A 249 7.54 9.42 -1.34
CA GLN A 249 8.59 9.58 -0.32
C GLN A 249 9.95 9.57 -1.01
N ASP A 250 11.01 9.93 -0.26
CA ASP A 250 12.37 9.89 -0.79
C ASP A 250 12.74 8.47 -1.23
N PRO A 251 13.61 8.29 -2.24
CA PRO A 251 14.04 6.97 -2.67
C PRO A 251 14.74 6.21 -1.55
N VAL A 252 14.72 4.88 -1.63
CA VAL A 252 15.55 4.05 -0.76
C VAL A 252 17.02 4.27 -1.15
N PRO A 253 17.93 4.52 -0.18
CA PRO A 253 19.35 4.64 -0.50
C PRO A 253 19.91 3.39 -1.17
N ASP A 254 20.91 3.56 -2.02
CA ASP A 254 21.56 2.46 -2.71
C ASP A 254 22.16 1.41 -1.76
N GLY A 255 22.23 0.18 -2.26
CA GLY A 255 22.75 -0.96 -1.54
C GLY A 255 21.71 -1.69 -0.68
N ASP A 256 22.18 -2.70 0.05
CA ASP A 256 21.31 -3.60 0.81
C ASP A 256 20.86 -3.05 2.18
N GLY A 257 21.43 -1.92 2.61
CA GLY A 257 21.14 -1.28 3.88
C GLY A 257 21.62 -2.06 5.11
N CYS A 258 22.59 -2.97 4.97
CA CYS A 258 23.11 -3.82 6.06
C CYS A 258 24.30 -3.21 6.82
N GLY A 259 24.84 -2.08 6.36
CA GLY A 259 25.99 -1.40 6.95
C GLY A 259 25.65 -0.44 8.10
N LYS A 260 26.32 0.73 8.12
CA LYS A 260 26.24 1.73 9.21
C LYS A 260 24.81 2.14 9.59
N GLN A 261 23.93 2.23 8.59
CA GLN A 261 22.53 2.62 8.83
C GLN A 261 21.78 1.59 9.69
N LEU A 262 22.05 0.29 9.50
CA LEU A 262 21.48 -0.75 10.35
C LEU A 262 22.17 -0.76 11.73
N ALA A 263 23.50 -0.61 11.77
CA ALA A 263 24.26 -0.59 13.02
C ALA A 263 23.78 0.49 14.00
N TRP A 264 23.34 1.65 13.51
CA TRP A 264 22.78 2.73 14.34
C TRP A 264 21.60 2.26 15.20
N TRP A 265 20.74 1.36 14.70
CA TRP A 265 19.60 0.80 15.45
C TRP A 265 20.03 -0.02 16.67
N PHE A 266 21.26 -0.52 16.70
CA PHE A 266 21.82 -1.30 17.80
C PHE A 266 22.60 -0.43 18.80
N THR A 267 22.57 0.90 18.65
CA THR A 267 23.08 1.85 19.64
C THR A 267 21.98 2.24 20.64
N LYS A 268 22.32 2.98 21.71
CA LYS A 268 21.33 3.49 22.68
C LYS A 268 20.51 4.67 22.14
N GLU A 269 21.03 5.39 21.16
CA GLU A 269 20.46 6.65 20.67
C GLU A 269 19.00 6.51 20.15
N PRO A 270 18.65 5.56 19.26
CA PRO A 270 17.28 5.42 18.77
C PRO A 270 16.26 5.04 19.85
N TRP A 271 16.72 4.56 21.01
CA TRP A 271 15.88 4.11 22.12
C TRP A 271 15.89 5.09 23.30
N ALA A 272 16.65 6.17 23.19
CA ALA A 272 16.75 7.18 24.24
C ALA A 272 15.40 7.91 24.36
N GLN A 273 14.76 7.79 25.53
CA GLN A 273 13.58 8.61 25.84
C GLN A 273 14.02 10.06 26.04
N LYS A 274 13.33 11.00 25.38
CA LYS A 274 13.51 12.43 25.67
C LYS A 274 13.12 12.67 27.12
N LYS A 275 14.07 13.12 27.94
CA LYS A 275 13.78 13.53 29.31
C LYS A 275 12.78 14.70 29.25
N PRO A 276 11.64 14.63 29.96
CA PRO A 276 10.73 15.76 30.03
C PRO A 276 11.47 16.96 30.61
N ASP A 277 11.32 18.12 29.98
CA ASP A 277 11.79 19.38 30.55
C ASP A 277 10.92 19.69 31.78
N PRO A 278 11.46 19.67 33.02
CA PRO A 278 10.67 19.89 34.22
C PRO A 278 10.07 21.30 34.27
N THR A 279 10.54 22.23 33.44
CA THR A 279 10.09 23.62 33.40
C THR A 279 8.98 23.87 32.37
N LYS A 280 8.67 22.90 31.50
CA LYS A 280 7.66 23.06 30.45
C LYS A 280 6.58 22.00 30.54
N PRO A 281 5.29 22.38 30.59
CA PRO A 281 4.20 21.43 30.43
C PRO A 281 4.38 20.65 29.12
N ALA A 282 4.21 19.33 29.17
CA ALA A 282 4.28 18.50 27.98
C ALA A 282 3.26 19.02 26.94
N PRO A 283 3.66 19.25 25.67
CA PRO A 283 2.74 19.73 24.66
C PRO A 283 1.60 18.72 24.49
N LYS A 284 0.35 19.17 24.63
CA LYS A 284 -0.82 18.32 24.40
C LYS A 284 -0.82 17.84 22.94
N PRO A 285 -0.99 16.54 22.68
CA PRO A 285 -1.12 16.04 21.32
C PRO A 285 -2.26 16.76 20.60
N ARG A 286 -1.96 17.47 19.51
CA ARG A 286 -2.98 18.13 18.70
C ARG A 286 -3.51 17.12 17.68
N PRO A 287 -4.81 16.81 17.69
CA PRO A 287 -5.38 15.93 16.68
C PRO A 287 -5.25 16.57 15.29
N ILE A 288 -5.04 15.73 14.27
CA ILE A 288 -5.09 16.18 12.88
C ILE A 288 -6.54 16.55 12.56
N MET A 289 -6.75 17.78 12.12
CA MET A 289 -8.04 18.28 11.63
C MET A 289 -8.23 17.96 10.15
N LEU A 290 -9.47 17.84 9.67
CA LEU A 290 -9.76 17.62 8.26
C LEU A 290 -9.16 18.72 7.37
N SER A 291 -9.20 19.97 7.83
CA SER A 291 -8.58 21.12 7.16
C SER A 291 -7.07 21.01 6.96
N GLN A 292 -6.40 20.13 7.72
CA GLN A 292 -4.96 19.90 7.62
C GLN A 292 -4.60 18.79 6.62
N LEU A 293 -5.57 18.05 6.09
CA LEU A 293 -5.40 17.04 5.06
C LEU A 293 -5.44 17.67 3.65
N PRO A 294 -5.03 16.94 2.58
CA PRO A 294 -5.24 17.41 1.21
C PRO A 294 -6.69 17.85 0.96
N LYS A 295 -6.89 18.92 0.20
CA LYS A 295 -8.22 19.50 -0.07
C LYS A 295 -9.22 18.48 -0.62
N ALA A 296 -8.76 17.50 -1.40
CA ALA A 296 -9.59 16.42 -1.92
C ALA A 296 -10.25 15.56 -0.82
N CYS A 297 -9.67 15.50 0.38
CA CYS A 297 -10.13 14.61 1.44
C CYS A 297 -11.49 14.99 2.03
N SER A 298 -11.86 16.27 2.03
CA SER A 298 -13.21 16.68 2.40
C SER A 298 -14.26 16.20 1.39
N ALA A 299 -13.94 16.27 0.09
CA ALA A 299 -14.79 15.76 -0.98
C ALA A 299 -14.89 14.22 -0.93
N VAL A 300 -13.77 13.53 -0.68
CA VAL A 300 -13.74 12.08 -0.48
C VAL A 300 -14.67 11.65 0.65
N LEU A 301 -14.69 12.36 1.78
CA LEU A 301 -15.59 12.10 2.91
C LEU A 301 -17.06 12.42 2.61
N ALA A 302 -17.33 13.46 1.82
CA ALA A 302 -18.70 13.87 1.49
C ALA A 302 -19.34 13.02 0.38
N ALA A 303 -18.53 12.37 -0.46
CA ALA A 303 -19.01 11.64 -1.62
C ALA A 303 -19.96 10.46 -1.25
N PRO A 304 -20.94 10.12 -2.11
CA PRO A 304 -21.84 8.99 -1.89
C PRO A 304 -21.09 7.66 -1.77
N SER A 305 -21.50 6.83 -0.81
CA SER A 305 -20.97 5.47 -0.63
C SER A 305 -21.44 4.54 -1.76
N VAL A 306 -20.66 3.50 -2.04
CA VAL A 306 -21.14 2.33 -2.81
C VAL A 306 -22.38 1.70 -2.15
N SER A 307 -23.14 0.91 -2.90
CA SER A 307 -24.39 0.30 -2.43
C SER A 307 -24.19 -0.78 -1.37
N SER A 308 -23.04 -1.47 -1.39
CA SER A 308 -22.71 -2.52 -0.41
C SER A 308 -21.20 -2.77 -0.38
N GLU A 309 -20.75 -3.47 0.65
CA GLU A 309 -19.37 -3.95 0.79
C GLU A 309 -18.98 -4.91 -0.35
N MET A 310 -19.89 -5.79 -0.75
CA MET A 310 -19.71 -6.72 -1.86
C MET A 310 -19.45 -5.98 -3.19
N ALA A 311 -20.14 -4.86 -3.43
CA ALA A 311 -19.97 -4.07 -4.66
C ALA A 311 -18.58 -3.45 -4.80
N ALA A 312 -17.82 -3.32 -3.71
CA ALA A 312 -16.48 -2.77 -3.69
C ALA A 312 -15.40 -3.78 -3.21
N THR A 313 -15.75 -5.06 -3.11
CA THR A 313 -14.77 -6.12 -2.86
C THR A 313 -14.23 -6.63 -4.20
N MET A 314 -12.94 -6.91 -4.29
CA MET A 314 -12.30 -7.55 -5.46
C MET A 314 -13.09 -8.81 -5.87
N GLY A 315 -13.32 -8.99 -7.17
CA GLY A 315 -14.22 -10.01 -7.72
C GLY A 315 -15.71 -9.59 -7.76
N GLY A 316 -16.09 -8.52 -7.08
CA GLY A 316 -17.39 -7.87 -7.24
C GLY A 316 -17.44 -7.01 -8.51
N GLY A 317 -18.61 -6.90 -9.15
CA GLY A 317 -18.77 -6.36 -10.51
C GLY A 317 -18.21 -4.95 -10.80
N ARG A 318 -17.89 -4.14 -9.77
CA ARG A 318 -17.25 -2.82 -9.95
C ARG A 318 -15.73 -2.84 -9.74
N ALA A 319 -15.18 -3.78 -8.97
CA ALA A 319 -13.75 -3.91 -8.74
C ALA A 319 -13.01 -4.49 -9.95
N VAL A 320 -13.68 -5.35 -10.73
CA VAL A 320 -13.13 -6.00 -11.94
C VAL A 320 -12.77 -4.96 -13.03
N ALA A 321 -13.64 -3.97 -13.28
CA ALA A 321 -13.46 -2.99 -14.35
C ALA A 321 -12.23 -2.05 -14.18
N TYR A 322 -11.74 -1.85 -12.95
CA TYR A 322 -10.57 -0.99 -12.69
C TYR A 322 -9.24 -1.76 -12.67
N ALA A 323 -9.27 -3.08 -12.46
CA ALA A 323 -8.07 -3.91 -12.53
C ALA A 323 -7.61 -4.11 -13.99
N GLU A 324 -8.56 -4.32 -14.92
CA GLU A 324 -8.28 -4.46 -16.37
C GLU A 324 -7.67 -3.20 -17.01
N THR A 325 -7.93 -2.01 -16.46
CA THR A 325 -7.43 -0.75 -17.04
C THR A 325 -6.07 -0.32 -16.48
N ALA A 326 -5.58 -0.99 -15.43
CA ALA A 326 -4.35 -0.61 -14.72
C ALA A 326 -3.12 -1.45 -15.10
N ALA A 327 -3.28 -2.51 -15.91
CA ALA A 327 -2.17 -3.35 -16.35
C ALA A 327 -2.20 -3.50 -17.88
N PRO A 328 -1.19 -3.01 -18.63
CA PRO A 328 -0.78 -3.72 -19.82
C PRO A 328 -0.07 -4.99 -19.35
N GLU A 329 -0.63 -6.16 -19.68
CA GLU A 329 0.13 -7.40 -19.56
C GLU A 329 1.40 -7.28 -20.42
N PRO A 330 2.58 -7.67 -19.91
CA PRO A 330 3.68 -7.95 -20.81
C PRO A 330 3.29 -9.19 -21.63
N ALA A 331 3.09 -8.99 -22.94
CA ALA A 331 2.96 -10.08 -23.88
C ALA A 331 4.23 -10.93 -23.80
N PHE A 332 4.14 -12.10 -23.18
CA PHE A 332 5.11 -13.16 -23.39
C PHE A 332 4.88 -13.69 -24.79
N SER A 333 5.74 -13.30 -25.72
CA SER A 333 5.85 -13.95 -27.02
C SER A 333 6.36 -15.38 -26.80
N GLU A 334 5.48 -16.37 -27.02
CA GLU A 334 5.89 -17.76 -27.24
C GLU A 334 6.53 -17.87 -28.64
N GLU A 335 7.78 -17.45 -28.76
CA GLU A 335 8.64 -17.90 -29.86
C GLU A 335 10.11 -17.82 -29.43
N PRO A 336 10.83 -18.96 -29.33
CA PRO A 336 12.25 -18.93 -29.04
C PRO A 336 13.01 -18.43 -30.28
N PRO A 337 14.01 -17.54 -30.13
CA PRO A 337 14.86 -17.20 -31.26
C PRO A 337 15.69 -18.43 -31.66
N ALA A 338 15.77 -18.70 -32.96
CA ALA A 338 16.66 -19.71 -33.52
C ALA A 338 18.11 -19.36 -33.18
N ALA A 339 18.67 -20.05 -32.18
CA ALA A 339 20.08 -19.97 -31.84
C ALA A 339 20.87 -20.80 -32.88
N GLY A 340 21.80 -20.14 -33.57
CA GLY A 340 22.80 -20.80 -34.40
C GLY A 340 23.63 -21.79 -33.59
N PHE A 341 23.74 -23.01 -34.10
CA PHE A 341 24.54 -24.09 -33.52
C PHE A 341 26.03 -23.75 -33.69
N ILE A 342 26.76 -23.55 -32.59
CA ILE A 342 28.23 -23.47 -32.62
C ILE A 342 28.76 -24.86 -32.25
N PRO A 343 29.55 -25.53 -33.12
CA PRO A 343 30.08 -26.85 -32.83
C PRO A 343 31.13 -26.82 -31.70
N PRO A 344 31.39 -27.94 -31.01
CA PRO A 344 32.13 -27.99 -29.74
C PRO A 344 33.63 -27.65 -29.80
N SER A 345 34.18 -27.28 -30.95
CA SER A 345 35.61 -27.04 -31.15
C SER A 345 36.09 -25.62 -30.82
N ASP A 346 35.17 -24.67 -30.60
CA ASP A 346 35.51 -23.23 -30.53
C ASP A 346 35.36 -22.63 -29.11
N TYR A 347 35.28 -23.46 -28.06
CA TYR A 347 35.35 -22.97 -26.69
C TYR A 347 36.81 -22.71 -26.28
N PRO A 348 37.18 -21.48 -25.87
CA PRO A 348 38.50 -21.24 -25.29
C PRO A 348 38.63 -21.99 -23.96
N ALA A 349 39.77 -22.66 -23.76
CA ALA A 349 40.08 -23.41 -22.55
C ALA A 349 40.03 -22.52 -21.30
N LEU A 350 39.29 -22.97 -20.28
CA LEU A 350 39.27 -22.34 -18.96
C LEU A 350 40.64 -22.50 -18.27
N PRO A 351 41.13 -21.48 -17.54
CA PRO A 351 42.39 -21.59 -16.81
C PRO A 351 42.28 -22.60 -15.65
N GLU A 352 43.31 -23.43 -15.50
CA GLU A 352 43.46 -24.38 -14.40
C GLU A 352 43.49 -23.65 -13.04
N PHE A 353 42.51 -23.93 -12.18
CA PHE A 353 42.55 -23.53 -10.78
C PHE A 353 43.39 -24.54 -9.98
N GLY A 354 44.51 -24.08 -9.45
CA GLY A 354 45.38 -24.84 -8.55
C GLY A 354 44.70 -25.21 -7.21
N PRO A 355 45.30 -26.13 -6.43
CA PRO A 355 44.63 -26.79 -5.32
C PRO A 355 44.45 -25.87 -4.10
N TYR A 356 43.22 -25.81 -3.59
CA TYR A 356 42.89 -25.18 -2.31
C TYR A 356 43.50 -25.96 -1.13
N PRO A 357 44.17 -25.30 -0.18
CA PRO A 357 44.67 -25.97 1.01
C PRO A 357 43.54 -26.24 2.01
N PHE A 358 43.40 -27.51 2.37
CA PHE A 358 42.73 -27.95 3.59
C PHE A 358 43.56 -27.57 4.81
N LEU A 359 42.94 -27.00 5.84
CA LEU A 359 43.36 -27.23 7.23
C LEU A 359 42.14 -27.37 8.14
N ARG A 360 42.05 -28.58 8.71
CA ARG A 360 41.33 -29.00 9.94
C ARG A 360 42.21 -28.68 11.16
N PRO A 361 41.78 -28.93 12.42
CA PRO A 361 40.47 -29.37 12.91
C PRO A 361 39.65 -28.32 13.65
#